data_AF-K5WLA1-F1
#
_entry.id   AF-K5WLA1-F1
#
_cell.length_a   1.000
_cell.length_b   1.000
_cell.length_c   1.000
_cell.angle_alpha   90.00
_cell.angle_beta   90.00
_cell.angle_gamma   90.00
#
_symmetry.space_group_name_H-M   'P 1'
#
loop_
_entity.id
_entity.type
_entity.pdbx_description
1 polymer ?
#
loop_
_entity_poly.entity_id
_entity_poly.type
_entity_poly.pdbx_seq_one_letter_code
_entity_poly.pdbx_strand_id
1 'polypeptide(L)'
;MSEEQEHKEDVKPKLTVQVQFQSQVCTVKVKSTTQFKKIFEAAETKFGRSSGSFKYTFEGERIRPEQTPGEFNMEDGDTIDAHLEQVRSRYLYASILLLNYVAATARRLLLPIVLLRVLDSSVLRYLGPALSLFGLCYLYIYLSYSYNISLLWLTRSF
;
A
#
# COMPACT_ATOMS: atom_id res chain seq x y z
N MET A 1 41.67 -42.01 -38.43
CA MET A 1 40.40 -41.34 -38.78
C MET A 1 39.66 -41.12 -37.49
N SER A 2 39.58 -39.84 -37.13
CA SER A 2 39.06 -39.31 -35.88
C SER A 2 37.55 -39.49 -35.79
N GLU A 3 37.11 -39.85 -34.59
CA GLU A 3 35.90 -39.39 -33.90
C GLU A 3 34.59 -39.27 -34.70
N GLU A 4 33.73 -40.28 -34.58
CA GLU A 4 32.28 -40.13 -34.61
C GLU A 4 31.70 -40.66 -33.29
N GLN A 5 31.42 -39.73 -32.37
CA GLN A 5 30.39 -39.93 -31.35
C GLN A 5 29.48 -38.71 -31.38
N GLU A 6 28.46 -38.81 -32.23
CA GLU A 6 27.36 -37.87 -32.35
C GLU A 6 26.50 -37.98 -31.07
N HIS A 7 26.77 -37.16 -30.06
CA HIS A 7 25.87 -36.98 -28.92
C HIS A 7 24.67 -36.15 -29.39
N LYS A 8 23.61 -36.80 -29.87
CA LYS A 8 22.30 -36.17 -30.01
C LYS A 8 21.74 -35.95 -28.61
N GLU A 9 22.03 -34.79 -28.02
CA GLU A 9 21.35 -34.34 -26.81
C GLU A 9 19.84 -34.35 -27.06
N ASP A 10 19.10 -35.07 -26.23
CA ASP A 10 17.65 -34.98 -26.09
C ASP A 10 17.28 -33.52 -25.77
N VAL A 11 17.08 -32.72 -26.81
CA VAL A 11 16.60 -31.34 -26.68
C VAL A 11 15.13 -31.43 -26.28
N LYS A 12 14.89 -31.61 -24.98
CA LYS A 12 13.57 -31.42 -24.35
C LYS A 12 12.98 -30.10 -24.90
N PRO A 13 11.76 -30.12 -25.47
CA PRO A 13 11.21 -28.97 -26.18
C PRO A 13 11.21 -27.72 -25.29
N LYS A 14 11.59 -26.58 -25.87
CA LYS A 14 11.51 -25.27 -25.20
C LYS A 14 10.02 -24.90 -25.14
N LEU A 15 9.50 -24.74 -23.94
CA LEU A 15 8.14 -24.30 -23.66
C LEU A 15 8.07 -22.78 -23.60
N THR A 16 7.02 -22.19 -24.15
CA THR A 16 6.72 -20.77 -24.09
C THR A 16 5.67 -20.54 -23.02
N VAL A 17 6.05 -19.90 -21.92
CA VAL A 17 5.13 -19.58 -20.81
C VAL A 17 4.86 -18.09 -20.81
N GLN A 18 3.60 -17.71 -20.61
CA GLN A 18 3.17 -16.32 -20.49
C GLN A 18 2.91 -16.00 -19.02
N VAL A 19 3.46 -14.90 -18.52
CA VAL A 19 3.13 -14.38 -17.19
C VAL A 19 2.26 -13.15 -17.38
N GLN A 20 1.02 -13.23 -16.91
CA GLN A 20 0.06 -12.14 -16.98
C GLN A 20 0.00 -11.39 -15.64
N PHE A 21 0.18 -10.08 -15.70
CA PHE A 21 0.02 -9.19 -14.56
C PHE A 21 -0.85 -8.00 -14.98
N GLN A 22 -2.11 -7.99 -14.54
CA GLN A 22 -3.09 -6.94 -14.91
C GLN A 22 -3.16 -6.73 -16.42
N SER A 23 -2.56 -5.64 -16.93
CA SER A 23 -2.52 -5.27 -18.35
C SER A 23 -1.18 -5.59 -19.04
N GLN A 24 -0.20 -6.15 -18.32
CA GLN A 24 1.12 -6.50 -18.84
C GLN A 24 1.23 -8.02 -19.00
N VAL A 25 1.76 -8.45 -20.15
CA VAL A 25 2.04 -9.87 -20.43
C VAL A 25 3.52 -10.01 -20.74
N CYS A 26 4.19 -10.93 -20.06
CA CYS A 26 5.59 -11.26 -20.27
C CYS A 26 5.72 -12.70 -20.76
N THR A 27 6.15 -12.88 -22.01
CA THR A 27 6.39 -14.21 -22.59
C THR A 27 7.84 -14.64 -22.34
N VAL A 28 8.04 -15.78 -21.69
CA VAL A 28 9.35 -16.34 -21.36
C VAL A 28 9.47 -17.75 -21.95
N LYS A 29 10.56 -18.01 -22.68
CA LYS A 29 10.86 -19.33 -23.23
C LYS A 29 11.79 -20.08 -22.29
N VAL A 30 11.37 -21.24 -21.79
CA VAL A 30 12.11 -22.05 -20.80
C VAL A 30 12.05 -23.54 -21.12
N LYS A 31 12.97 -24.33 -20.55
CA LYS A 31 12.87 -25.81 -20.59
C LYS A 31 11.98 -26.29 -19.44
N SER A 32 11.27 -27.41 -19.60
CA SER A 32 10.40 -27.99 -18.56
C SER A 32 11.12 -28.38 -17.25
N THR A 33 12.44 -28.55 -17.29
CA THR A 33 13.29 -28.84 -16.12
C THR A 33 13.78 -27.60 -15.38
N THR A 34 13.47 -26.40 -15.88
CA THR A 34 13.95 -25.15 -15.29
C THR A 34 13.07 -24.76 -14.11
N GLN A 35 13.67 -24.30 -13.02
CA GLN A 35 12.91 -23.77 -11.87
C GLN A 35 12.15 -22.49 -12.24
N PHE A 36 10.97 -22.30 -11.64
CA PHE A 36 10.17 -21.08 -11.80
C PHE A 36 10.87 -19.81 -11.34
N LYS A 37 11.88 -19.91 -10.45
CA LYS A 37 12.69 -18.78 -10.00
C LYS A 37 13.18 -17.87 -11.13
N LYS A 38 13.67 -18.45 -12.24
CA LYS A 38 14.16 -17.67 -13.39
C LYS A 38 13.05 -16.95 -14.16
N ILE A 39 11.87 -17.57 -14.23
CA ILE A 39 10.69 -17.00 -14.87
C ILE A 39 10.19 -15.81 -14.05
N PHE A 40 10.17 -15.95 -12.73
CA PHE A 40 9.77 -14.88 -11.81
C PHE A 40 10.75 -13.71 -11.85
N GLU A 41 12.06 -13.96 -11.81
CA GLU A 41 13.07 -12.89 -11.94
C GLU A 41 12.96 -12.14 -13.27
N ALA A 42 12.72 -12.86 -14.37
CA ALA A 42 12.49 -12.25 -15.69
C ALA A 42 11.20 -11.43 -15.73
N ALA A 43 10.11 -11.95 -15.16
CA ALA A 43 8.82 -11.26 -15.07
C ALA A 43 8.92 -10.00 -14.21
N GLU A 44 9.54 -10.08 -13.02
CA GLU A 44 9.75 -8.96 -12.11
C GLU A 44 10.59 -7.84 -12.74
N THR A 45 11.63 -8.22 -13.49
CA THR A 45 12.46 -7.26 -14.26
C THR A 45 11.64 -6.56 -15.34
N LYS A 46 10.73 -7.28 -16.02
CA LYS A 46 9.84 -6.72 -17.05
C LYS A 46 8.75 -5.83 -16.46
N PHE A 47 8.23 -6.16 -15.29
CA PHE A 47 7.21 -5.37 -14.58
C PHE A 47 7.81 -4.21 -13.77
N GLY A 48 9.14 -4.18 -13.59
CA GLY A 48 9.86 -3.12 -12.86
C GLY A 48 9.56 -3.10 -11.36
N ARG A 49 9.38 -4.27 -10.74
CA ARG A 49 9.06 -4.40 -9.31
C ARG A 49 10.16 -5.17 -8.56
N SER A 50 10.22 -4.95 -7.25
CA SER A 50 11.16 -5.66 -6.36
C SER A 50 10.83 -7.13 -6.27
N SER A 51 11.86 -7.96 -6.14
CA SER A 51 11.69 -9.40 -6.03
C SER A 51 10.86 -9.82 -4.83
N GLY A 52 9.96 -10.80 -5.03
CA GLY A 52 9.10 -11.34 -3.97
C GLY A 52 7.87 -10.49 -3.64
N SER A 53 7.54 -9.48 -4.44
CA SER A 53 6.30 -8.70 -4.29
C SER A 53 5.09 -9.31 -5.00
N PHE A 54 5.30 -10.36 -5.80
CA PHE A 54 4.24 -11.05 -6.53
C PHE A 54 3.95 -12.45 -5.95
N LYS A 55 2.67 -12.81 -6.02
CA LYS A 55 2.12 -14.14 -5.85
C LYS A 55 1.78 -14.70 -7.22
N TYR A 56 2.42 -15.80 -7.59
CA TYR A 56 2.16 -16.51 -8.84
C TYR A 56 1.20 -17.67 -8.62
N THR A 57 0.25 -17.83 -9.54
CA THR A 57 -0.78 -18.85 -9.51
C THR A 57 -0.95 -19.43 -10.91
N PHE A 58 -1.16 -20.73 -11.01
CA PHE A 58 -1.46 -21.42 -12.27
C PHE A 58 -2.63 -22.36 -12.02
N GLU A 59 -3.69 -22.25 -12.82
CA GLU A 59 -4.92 -23.04 -12.66
C GLU A 59 -5.52 -23.01 -11.24
N GLY A 60 -5.26 -21.95 -10.48
CA GLY A 60 -5.68 -21.81 -9.08
C GLY A 60 -4.71 -22.40 -8.04
N GLU A 61 -3.67 -23.12 -8.45
CA GLU A 61 -2.61 -23.60 -7.57
C GLU A 61 -1.48 -22.56 -7.43
N ARG A 62 -1.02 -22.33 -6.19
CA ARG A 62 0.09 -21.42 -5.92
C ARG A 62 1.41 -22.09 -6.27
N ILE A 63 2.15 -21.48 -7.19
CA ILE A 63 3.48 -21.95 -7.60
C ILE A 63 4.55 -21.44 -6.64
N ARG A 64 5.47 -22.32 -6.24
CA ARG A 64 6.69 -22.00 -5.48
C ARG A 64 7.90 -21.87 -6.41
N PRO A 65 8.89 -21.05 -6.06
CA PRO A 65 10.05 -20.82 -6.93
C PRO A 65 10.94 -22.06 -7.13
N GLU A 66 10.89 -23.05 -6.23
CA GLU A 66 11.67 -24.28 -6.32
C GLU A 66 11.07 -25.33 -7.29
N GLN A 67 9.79 -25.19 -7.61
CA GLN A 67 9.07 -26.15 -8.45
C GLN A 67 9.44 -25.99 -9.93
N THR A 68 9.06 -26.98 -10.72
CA THR A 68 9.32 -27.00 -12.16
C THR A 68 8.03 -27.01 -12.98
N PRO A 69 8.01 -26.39 -14.19
CA PRO A 69 6.87 -26.46 -15.10
C PRO A 69 6.45 -27.88 -15.45
N GLY A 70 7.40 -28.82 -15.44
CA GLY A 70 7.12 -30.24 -15.66
C GLY A 70 6.26 -30.89 -14.58
N GLU A 71 6.33 -30.43 -13.32
CA GLU A 71 5.45 -30.93 -12.24
C GLU A 71 4.00 -30.46 -12.39
N PHE A 72 3.82 -29.28 -13.01
CA PHE A 72 2.51 -28.69 -13.28
C PHE A 72 1.96 -29.06 -14.65
N ASN A 73 2.62 -29.96 -15.39
CA ASN A 73 2.27 -30.35 -16.76
C ASN A 73 2.04 -29.14 -17.70
N MET A 74 2.84 -28.09 -17.55
CA MET A 74 2.69 -26.89 -18.37
C MET A 74 3.04 -27.17 -19.84
N GLU A 75 2.16 -26.70 -20.72
CA GLU A 75 2.28 -26.79 -22.18
C GLU A 75 2.78 -25.48 -22.80
N ASP A 76 3.02 -25.52 -24.12
CA ASP A 76 3.43 -24.35 -24.89
C ASP A 76 2.23 -23.39 -25.06
N GLY A 77 2.35 -22.18 -24.52
CA GLY A 77 1.30 -21.17 -24.56
C GLY A 77 0.57 -20.95 -23.23
N ASP A 78 0.89 -21.72 -22.19
CA ASP A 78 0.28 -21.61 -20.88
C ASP A 78 0.50 -20.24 -20.22
N THR A 79 -0.48 -19.83 -19.41
CA THR A 79 -0.49 -18.53 -18.75
C THR A 79 -0.47 -18.67 -17.23
N ILE A 80 0.48 -17.98 -16.59
CA ILE A 80 0.62 -17.85 -15.14
C ILE A 80 0.08 -16.50 -14.72
N ASP A 81 -0.82 -16.50 -13.73
CA ASP A 81 -1.37 -15.29 -13.15
C ASP A 81 -0.46 -14.78 -12.03
N ALA A 82 0.05 -13.57 -12.21
CA ALA A 82 0.77 -12.83 -11.19
C ALA A 82 -0.18 -11.85 -10.48
N HIS A 83 -0.20 -11.90 -9.15
CA HIS A 83 -0.93 -10.97 -8.30
C HIS A 83 0.04 -10.25 -7.37
N LEU A 84 -0.11 -8.94 -7.20
CA LEU A 84 0.69 -8.22 -6.19
C LEU A 84 0.24 -8.65 -4.78
N GLU A 85 1.20 -9.04 -3.96
CA GLU A 85 0.93 -9.27 -2.55
C GLU A 85 0.70 -7.92 -1.88
N GLN A 86 -0.52 -7.71 -1.37
CA GLN A 86 -0.87 -6.46 -0.72
C GLN A 86 -0.10 -6.34 0.60
N VAL A 87 1.05 -5.65 0.56
CA VAL A 87 1.76 -5.25 1.77
C VAL A 87 0.91 -4.16 2.43
N ARG A 88 0.11 -4.55 3.41
CA ARG A 88 -0.62 -3.63 4.27
C ARG A 88 0.38 -2.88 5.14
N SER A 89 1.04 -1.86 4.58
CA SER A 89 1.96 -1.00 5.32
C SER A 89 1.16 -0.12 6.28
N ARG A 90 1.16 -0.52 7.56
CA ARG A 90 0.51 0.19 8.66
C ARG A 90 1.07 1.61 8.87
N TYR A 91 2.28 1.89 8.38
CA TYR A 91 3.01 3.13 8.63
C TYR A 91 2.58 4.30 7.75
N LEU A 92 2.02 4.06 6.56
CA LEU A 92 1.58 5.15 5.66
C LEU A 92 0.26 5.78 6.10
N TYR A 93 -0.63 5.01 6.73
CA TYR A 93 -1.89 5.55 7.27
C TYR A 93 -1.65 6.45 8.47
N ALA A 94 -0.69 6.10 9.33
CA ALA A 94 -0.37 6.88 10.52
C ALA A 94 0.20 8.26 10.17
N SER A 95 1.11 8.37 9.18
CA SER A 95 1.69 9.65 8.78
C SER A 95 0.68 10.57 8.10
N ILE A 96 -0.17 10.03 7.22
CA ILE A 96 -1.23 10.82 6.55
C ILE A 96 -2.27 11.30 7.57
N LEU A 97 -2.68 10.46 8.52
CA LEU A 97 -3.61 10.85 9.59
C LEU A 97 -3.00 11.89 10.53
N LEU A 98 -1.73 11.73 10.91
CA LEU A 98 -1.02 12.68 11.77
C LEU A 98 -0.85 14.03 11.07
N LEU A 99 -0.53 14.03 9.77
CA LEU A 99 -0.39 15.27 8.99
C LEU A 99 -1.73 16.00 8.84
N ASN A 100 -2.83 15.26 8.61
CA ASN A 100 -4.17 15.84 8.60
C ASN A 100 -4.59 16.37 9.98
N TYR A 101 -4.24 15.67 11.05
CA TYR A 101 -4.52 16.11 12.43
C TYR A 101 -3.78 17.40 12.80
N VAL A 102 -2.49 17.50 12.45
CA VAL A 102 -1.67 18.71 12.64
C VAL A 102 -2.23 19.87 11.81
N ALA A 103 -2.55 19.64 10.54
CA ALA A 103 -3.13 20.67 9.66
C ALA A 103 -4.51 21.16 10.16
N ALA A 104 -5.37 20.25 10.64
CA ALA A 104 -6.67 20.58 11.20
C ALA A 104 -6.55 21.42 12.49
N THR A 105 -5.58 21.08 13.35
CA THR A 105 -5.29 21.81 14.59
C THR A 105 -4.73 23.20 14.28
N ALA A 106 -3.84 23.32 13.30
CA ALA A 106 -3.30 24.60 12.84
C ALA A 106 -4.40 25.53 12.28
N ARG A 107 -5.36 25.02 11.49
CA ARG A 107 -6.49 25.83 11.02
C ARG A 107 -7.39 26.29 12.17
N ARG A 108 -7.66 25.44 13.16
CA ARG A 108 -8.45 25.82 14.34
C ARG A 108 -7.79 26.91 15.19
N LEU A 109 -6.46 26.92 15.27
CA LEU A 109 -5.70 27.88 16.08
C LEU A 109 -5.34 29.17 15.33
N LEU A 110 -4.96 29.07 14.05
CA LEU A 110 -4.51 30.22 13.26
C LEU A 110 -5.66 31.08 12.72
N LEU A 111 -6.80 30.48 12.37
CA LEU A 111 -7.96 31.23 11.87
C LEU A 111 -8.45 32.31 12.85
N PRO A 112 -8.67 32.06 14.16
CA PRO A 112 -9.08 33.12 15.08
C PRO A 112 -8.00 34.19 15.26
N ILE A 113 -6.72 33.82 15.23
CA ILE A 113 -5.60 34.78 15.36
C ILE A 113 -5.55 35.72 14.15
N VAL A 114 -5.71 35.20 12.94
CA VAL A 114 -5.74 36.01 11.72
C VAL A 114 -7.02 36.84 11.66
N LEU A 115 -8.17 36.29 12.06
CA LEU A 115 -9.42 37.05 12.15
C LEU A 115 -9.29 38.24 13.11
N LEU A 116 -8.68 38.04 14.27
CA LEU A 116 -8.42 39.10 15.26
C LEU A 116 -7.45 40.18 14.75
N ARG A 117 -6.61 39.88 13.77
CA ARG A 117 -5.72 40.85 13.11
C ARG A 117 -6.38 41.61 11.96
N VAL A 118 -7.42 41.03 11.36
CA VAL A 118 -8.21 41.65 10.27
C VAL A 118 -9.38 42.48 10.80
N LEU A 119 -9.85 42.20 12.03
CA LEU A 119 -10.80 43.05 12.74
C LEU A 119 -10.12 44.38 13.12
N ASP A 120 -10.47 45.42 12.37
CA ASP A 120 -9.98 46.78 12.59
C ASP A 120 -10.30 47.28 14.01
N SER A 121 -9.38 48.08 14.56
CA SER A 121 -9.36 48.57 15.95
C SER A 121 -10.60 49.38 16.38
N SER A 122 -11.42 49.76 15.40
CA SER A 122 -12.70 50.44 15.57
C SER A 122 -13.82 49.47 15.97
N VAL A 123 -13.83 48.23 15.47
CA VAL A 123 -14.87 47.22 15.76
C VAL A 123 -14.64 46.53 17.11
N LEU A 124 -13.37 46.30 17.47
CA LEU A 124 -12.97 45.76 18.78
C LEU A 124 -13.38 46.66 19.96
N ARG A 125 -13.54 47.97 19.74
CA ARG A 125 -14.02 48.92 20.76
C ARG A 125 -15.53 48.83 21.02
N TYR A 126 -16.34 48.48 20.01
CA TYR A 126 -17.78 48.26 20.17
C TYR A 126 -18.11 46.84 20.68
N LEU A 127 -17.21 45.87 20.51
CA LEU A 127 -17.42 44.45 20.85
C LEU A 127 -16.75 44.01 22.18
N GLY A 128 -16.14 44.94 22.93
CA GLY A 128 -15.47 44.64 24.21
C GLY A 128 -16.33 43.92 25.27
N PRO A 129 -17.56 44.39 25.57
CA PRO A 129 -18.43 43.74 26.56
C PRO A 129 -19.12 42.46 26.03
N ALA A 130 -19.23 42.28 24.70
CA ALA A 130 -19.80 41.07 24.12
C ALA A 130 -18.79 39.91 24.07
N LEU A 131 -17.51 40.21 23.81
CA LEU A 131 -16.42 39.23 23.82
C LEU A 131 -16.14 38.65 25.23
N SER A 132 -16.42 39.37 26.31
CA SER A 132 -16.26 38.84 27.67
C SER A 132 -17.32 37.79 28.00
N LEU A 133 -18.57 38.01 27.60
CA LEU A 133 -19.66 37.04 27.77
C LEU A 133 -19.48 35.82 26.86
N PHE A 134 -19.06 36.01 25.60
CA PHE A 134 -18.74 34.90 24.71
C PHE A 134 -17.49 34.12 25.15
N GLY A 135 -16.47 34.81 25.66
CA GLY A 135 -15.26 34.18 26.21
C GLY A 135 -15.56 33.36 27.48
N LEU A 136 -16.38 33.89 28.38
CA LEU A 136 -16.87 33.16 29.57
C LEU A 136 -17.78 31.98 29.18
N CYS A 137 -18.62 32.13 28.16
CA CYS A 137 -19.45 31.04 27.62
C CYS A 137 -18.59 29.95 26.98
N TYR A 138 -17.57 30.31 26.19
CA TYR A 138 -16.63 29.36 25.61
C TYR A 138 -15.81 28.63 26.68
N LEU A 139 -15.34 29.34 27.71
CA LEU A 139 -14.65 28.75 28.85
C LEU A 139 -15.57 27.81 29.63
N TYR A 140 -16.83 28.19 29.85
CA TYR A 140 -17.84 27.35 30.51
C TYR A 140 -18.14 26.08 29.70
N ILE A 141 -18.33 26.20 28.38
CA ILE A 141 -18.53 25.04 27.49
C ILE A 141 -17.30 24.14 27.51
N TYR A 142 -16.08 24.70 27.44
CA TYR A 142 -14.84 23.93 27.45
C TYR A 142 -14.60 23.20 28.79
N LEU A 143 -14.83 23.89 29.92
CA LEU A 143 -14.78 23.30 31.24
C LEU A 143 -15.84 22.19 31.38
N SER A 144 -17.08 22.45 30.98
CA SER A 144 -18.18 21.47 31.03
C SER A 144 -17.91 20.24 30.15
N TYR A 145 -17.29 20.41 28.98
CA TYR A 145 -16.87 19.30 28.10
C TYR A 145 -15.72 18.48 28.73
N SER A 146 -14.74 19.15 29.35
CA SER A 146 -13.62 18.51 30.05
C SER A 146 -14.08 17.67 31.25
N TYR A 147 -15.02 18.20 32.05
CA TYR A 147 -15.61 17.47 33.18
C TYR A 147 -16.45 16.28 32.71
N ASN A 148 -17.24 16.41 31.64
CA ASN A 148 -18.01 15.30 31.09
C ASN A 148 -17.14 14.18 30.52
N ILE A 149 -16.04 14.52 29.83
CA ILE A 149 -15.06 13.52 29.38
C ILE A 149 -14.43 12.81 30.58
N SER A 150 -14.05 13.55 31.63
CA SER A 150 -13.48 12.96 32.85
C SER A 150 -14.47 12.02 33.57
N LEU A 151 -15.77 12.35 33.60
CA LEU A 151 -16.82 11.48 34.14
C LEU A 151 -16.99 10.19 33.31
N LEU A 152 -16.92 10.32 31.98
CA LEU A 152 -17.05 9.18 31.04
C LEU A 152 -15.89 8.17 31.18
N TRP A 153 -14.70 8.63 31.58
CA TRP A 153 -13.56 7.77 31.90
C TRP A 153 -13.67 7.11 33.29
N LEU A 154 -14.33 7.77 34.26
CA LEU A 154 -14.54 7.19 35.60
C LEU A 154 -15.63 6.12 35.62
N THR A 155 -16.70 6.28 34.85
CA THR A 155 -17.83 5.31 34.81
C THR A 155 -17.60 4.12 33.88
N ARG A 156 -16.54 4.15 33.06
CA ARG A 156 -16.16 3.06 32.16
C ARG A 156 -15.02 2.18 32.71
N SER A 157 -14.53 2.52 33.91
CA SER A 157 -13.47 1.80 34.63
C SER A 157 -13.99 0.96 35.81
N PHE A 158 -15.30 0.69 35.86
CA PHE A 158 -15.93 -0.31 36.73
C PHE A 158 -16.67 -1.35 35.88
#